data_AF-A0A6L6J5G3-F1
#
_entry.id   AF-A0A6L6J5G3-F1
#
_cell.length_a   1.000
_cell.length_b   1.000
_cell.length_c   1.000
_cell.angle_alpha   90.00
_cell.angle_beta   90.00
_cell.angle_gamma   90.00
#
_symmetry.space_group_name_H-M   'P 1'
#
loop_
_entity.id
_entity.type
_entity.pdbx_description
1 polymer ?
#
loop_
_entity_poly.entity_id
_entity_poly.type
_entity_poly.pdbx_seq_one_letter_code
_entity_poly.pdbx_strand_id
1 'polypeptide(L)'
;MNSITKVQIPSVTWSANMPGWTLAYGRDIDEIDAAFAAGIGLKSLDDLIRADPPWLGCWRDRLALKSAAVAARMLDRNEEENALRDAVLLTPANGDPGPAGKLFLATRMLARRTAMPGTAFVRELAELLSIRWDMELLSPYPN
;
A
#
# COMPACT_ATOMS: atom_id res chain seq x y z
N MET A 1 27.11 25.95 -34.37
CA MET A 1 25.78 26.08 -33.74
C MET A 1 25.05 24.78 -34.03
N ASN A 2 25.07 23.85 -33.08
CA ASN A 2 24.62 22.48 -33.31
C ASN A 2 23.18 22.38 -32.83
N SER A 3 22.24 22.35 -33.79
CA SER A 3 20.82 22.15 -33.53
C SER A 3 20.58 20.73 -33.02
N ILE A 4 20.08 20.60 -31.80
CA ILE A 4 19.70 19.31 -31.22
C ILE A 4 18.36 18.91 -31.84
N THR A 5 18.38 17.95 -32.76
CA THR A 5 17.17 17.32 -33.30
C THR A 5 16.45 16.60 -32.16
N LYS A 6 15.28 17.11 -31.78
CA LYS A 6 14.38 16.48 -30.80
C LYS A 6 13.89 15.15 -31.39
N VAL A 7 14.36 14.02 -30.86
CA VAL A 7 13.86 12.69 -31.24
C VAL A 7 12.39 12.62 -30.82
N GLN A 8 11.50 12.57 -31.80
CA GLN A 8 10.08 12.42 -31.57
C GLN A 8 9.81 10.93 -31.34
N ILE A 9 9.63 10.55 -30.08
CA ILE A 9 9.18 9.21 -29.72
C ILE A 9 7.75 9.06 -30.25
N PRO A 10 7.41 8.00 -31.00
CA PRO A 10 6.05 7.82 -31.47
C PRO A 10 5.12 7.79 -30.26
N SER A 11 4.21 8.76 -30.18
CA SER A 11 3.08 8.68 -29.28
C SER A 11 2.30 7.45 -29.69
N VAL A 12 2.31 6.42 -28.84
CA VAL A 12 1.37 5.30 -28.97
C VAL A 12 -0.02 5.92 -28.85
N THR A 13 -0.63 6.22 -29.98
CA THR A 13 -2.04 6.56 -30.05
C THR A 13 -2.77 5.26 -29.79
N TRP A 14 -2.93 4.92 -28.52
CA TRP A 14 -4.07 4.12 -28.10
C TRP A 14 -5.30 4.94 -28.48
N SER A 15 -5.72 4.84 -29.73
CA SER A 15 -7.10 5.11 -30.12
C SER A 15 -7.92 3.94 -29.59
N ALA A 16 -7.95 3.82 -28.27
CA ALA A 16 -8.90 2.99 -27.59
C ALA A 16 -10.23 3.68 -27.85
N ASN A 17 -10.99 3.18 -28.83
CA ASN A 17 -12.39 3.50 -28.99
C ASN A 17 -13.10 2.89 -27.78
N MET A 18 -12.83 3.47 -26.63
CA MET A 18 -13.33 3.05 -25.35
C MET A 18 -14.81 3.41 -25.35
N PRO A 19 -15.71 2.43 -25.16
CA PRO A 19 -17.13 2.72 -25.13
C PRO A 19 -17.42 3.80 -24.08
N GLY A 20 -18.44 4.63 -24.29
CA GLY A 20 -18.60 5.89 -23.53
C GLY A 20 -18.63 5.76 -21.99
N TRP A 21 -18.85 4.57 -21.43
CA TRP A 21 -18.71 4.29 -19.99
C TRP A 21 -17.27 4.33 -19.47
N THR A 22 -16.26 4.24 -20.32
CA THR A 22 -14.84 4.26 -19.91
C THR A 22 -14.25 5.67 -19.84
N LEU A 23 -14.97 6.69 -20.32
CA LEU A 23 -14.57 8.09 -20.22
C LEU A 23 -15.32 8.76 -19.06
N ALA A 24 -14.59 9.14 -18.01
CA ALA A 24 -15.13 9.88 -16.87
C ALA A 24 -15.48 11.36 -17.17
N TYR A 25 -15.30 11.82 -18.42
CA TYR A 25 -15.36 13.24 -18.74
C TYR A 25 -16.73 13.64 -19.32
N GLY A 26 -17.51 14.39 -18.53
CA GLY A 26 -18.67 15.15 -19.02
C GLY A 26 -20.04 14.50 -18.90
N ARG A 27 -20.20 13.40 -18.16
CA ARG A 27 -21.50 12.77 -17.87
C ARG A 27 -21.77 12.82 -16.37
N ASP A 28 -23.02 13.07 -15.97
CA ASP A 28 -23.47 12.77 -14.61
C ASP A 28 -23.32 11.27 -14.40
N ILE A 29 -22.33 10.88 -13.60
CA ILE A 29 -22.04 9.48 -13.29
C ILE A 29 -23.07 9.03 -12.27
N ASP A 30 -23.96 8.13 -12.68
CA ASP A 30 -24.90 7.48 -11.76
C ASP A 30 -24.15 6.50 -10.82
N GLU A 31 -24.75 6.19 -9.67
CA GLU A 31 -24.16 5.29 -8.67
C GLU A 31 -23.80 3.92 -9.28
N ILE A 32 -24.65 3.41 -10.18
CA ILE A 32 -24.46 2.14 -10.87
C ILE A 32 -23.21 2.19 -11.76
N ASP A 33 -23.03 3.29 -12.51
CA ASP A 33 -21.87 3.49 -13.38
C ASP A 33 -20.58 3.62 -12.55
N ALA A 34 -20.63 4.33 -11.42
CA ALA A 34 -19.51 4.44 -10.48
C ALA A 34 -19.12 3.08 -9.87
N ALA A 35 -20.11 2.29 -9.43
CA ALA A 35 -19.88 0.96 -8.89
C ALA A 35 -19.29 0.00 -9.92
N PHE A 36 -19.79 0.04 -11.16
CA PHE A 36 -19.26 -0.74 -12.27
C PHE A 36 -17.81 -0.35 -12.60
N ALA A 37 -17.53 0.96 -12.71
CA ALA A 37 -16.18 1.46 -12.96
C ALA A 37 -15.20 1.10 -11.83
N ALA A 38 -15.62 1.19 -10.56
CA ALA A 38 -14.82 0.77 -9.42
C ALA A 38 -14.51 -0.75 -9.47
N GLY A 39 -15.50 -1.57 -9.87
CA GLY A 39 -15.32 -3.01 -10.07
C GLY A 39 -14.29 -3.33 -11.16
N ILE A 40 -14.36 -2.65 -12.32
CA ILE A 40 -13.37 -2.80 -13.40
C ILE A 40 -11.98 -2.36 -12.94
N GLY A 41 -11.89 -1.25 -12.21
CA GLY A 41 -10.64 -0.77 -11.64
C GLY A 41 -10.02 -1.78 -10.67
N LEU A 42 -10.84 -2.34 -9.76
CA LEU A 42 -10.40 -3.34 -8.81
C LEU A 42 -9.96 -4.65 -9.49
N LYS A 43 -10.70 -5.09 -10.52
CA LYS A 43 -10.33 -6.27 -11.29
C LYS A 43 -9.01 -6.08 -12.03
N SER A 44 -8.84 -4.94 -12.67
CA SER A 44 -7.61 -4.59 -13.39
C SER A 44 -6.39 -4.54 -12.45
N LEU A 45 -6.61 -4.06 -11.22
CA LEU A 45 -5.60 -4.08 -10.15
C LEU A 45 -5.28 -5.50 -9.67
N ASP A 46 -6.29 -6.35 -9.47
CA ASP A 46 -6.11 -7.77 -9.11
C ASP A 46 -5.30 -8.50 -10.18
N ASP A 47 -5.61 -8.30 -11.46
CA ASP A 47 -4.86 -8.91 -12.57
C ASP A 47 -3.39 -8.47 -12.59
N LEU A 48 -3.12 -7.18 -12.34
CA LEU A 48 -1.75 -6.67 -12.25
C LEU A 48 -0.97 -7.27 -11.07
N ILE A 49 -1.62 -7.44 -9.92
CA ILE A 49 -0.99 -8.04 -8.73
C ILE A 49 -0.73 -9.53 -8.96
N ARG A 50 -1.68 -10.25 -9.58
CA ARG A 50 -1.56 -11.68 -9.90
C ARG A 50 -0.51 -11.97 -10.96
N ALA A 51 -0.22 -11.02 -11.84
CA ALA A 51 0.85 -11.12 -12.82
C ALA A 51 2.27 -11.12 -12.20
N ASP A 52 2.40 -10.79 -10.91
CA ASP A 52 3.64 -10.77 -10.13
C ASP A 52 4.86 -10.17 -10.85
N PRO A 53 4.76 -8.91 -11.34
CA PRO A 53 5.87 -8.28 -12.04
C PRO A 53 7.06 -8.05 -11.10
N PRO A 54 8.31 -8.04 -11.60
CA PRO A 54 9.51 -7.96 -10.76
C PRO A 54 9.60 -6.67 -9.92
N TRP A 55 8.89 -5.60 -10.30
CA TRP A 55 8.83 -4.33 -9.57
C TRP A 55 7.72 -4.26 -8.51
N LEU A 56 6.86 -5.29 -8.40
CA LEU A 56 5.69 -5.29 -7.51
C LEU A 56 6.09 -5.07 -6.05
N GLY A 57 7.20 -5.69 -5.61
CA GLY A 57 7.71 -5.52 -4.25
C GLY A 57 8.03 -4.06 -3.90
N CYS A 58 8.71 -3.34 -4.81
CA CYS A 58 9.03 -1.92 -4.64
C CYS A 58 7.76 -1.05 -4.59
N TRP A 59 6.75 -1.40 -5.38
CA TRP A 59 5.48 -0.69 -5.38
C TRP A 59 4.73 -0.90 -4.05
N ARG A 60 4.67 -2.14 -3.54
CA ARG A 60 4.07 -2.47 -2.24
C ARG A 60 4.79 -1.79 -1.08
N ASP A 61 6.12 -1.75 -1.10
CA ASP A 61 6.90 -1.03 -0.06
C ASP A 61 6.64 0.48 -0.09
N ARG A 62 6.47 1.09 -1.28
CA ARG A 62 6.09 2.51 -1.39
C ARG A 62 4.68 2.77 -0.85
N LEU A 63 3.73 1.89 -1.13
CA LEU A 63 2.37 1.98 -0.58
C LEU A 63 2.38 1.80 0.95
N ALA A 64 3.20 0.89 1.46
CA ALA A 64 3.37 0.67 2.90
C ALA A 64 3.95 1.91 3.61
N LEU A 65 4.88 2.62 2.96
CA LEU A 65 5.45 3.85 3.53
C LEU A 65 4.40 4.96 3.62
N LYS A 66 3.59 5.12 2.56
CA LYS A 66 2.48 6.08 2.55
C LYS A 66 1.43 5.74 3.61
N SER A 67 1.06 4.47 3.74
CA SER A 67 0.10 4.05 4.76
C SER A 67 0.66 4.21 6.18
N ALA A 68 1.97 4.00 6.38
CA ALA A 68 2.63 4.28 7.67
C ALA A 68 2.57 5.76 8.04
N ALA A 69 2.79 6.67 7.09
CA ALA A 69 2.67 8.11 7.35
C ALA A 69 1.24 8.52 7.73
N VAL A 70 0.23 7.94 7.07
CA VAL A 70 -1.17 8.16 7.45
C VAL A 70 -1.48 7.57 8.83
N ALA A 71 -1.00 6.35 9.11
CA ALA A 71 -1.18 5.71 10.41
C ALA A 71 -0.49 6.48 11.54
N ALA A 72 0.70 7.05 11.28
CA ALA A 72 1.42 7.90 12.24
C ALA A 72 0.57 9.10 12.62
N ARG A 73 -0.04 9.78 11.64
CA ARG A 73 -0.96 10.90 11.87
C ARG A 73 -2.21 10.48 12.65
N MET A 74 -2.75 9.29 12.41
CA MET A 74 -3.88 8.74 13.19
C MET A 74 -3.51 8.45 14.64
N LEU A 75 -2.24 8.13 14.91
CA LEU A 75 -1.69 7.89 16.24
C LEU A 75 -1.16 9.19 16.90
N ASP A 76 -1.50 10.36 16.34
CA ASP A 76 -1.03 11.68 16.79
C ASP A 76 0.50 11.83 16.79
N ARG A 77 1.17 11.12 15.86
CA ARG A 77 2.61 11.19 15.63
C ARG A 77 2.89 11.96 14.34
N ASN A 78 3.74 12.97 14.41
CA ASN A 78 4.09 13.83 13.27
C ASN A 78 5.25 13.28 12.43
N GLU A 79 5.37 11.95 12.35
CA GLU A 79 6.45 11.28 11.60
C GLU A 79 6.09 11.25 10.10
N GLU A 80 6.91 11.91 9.30
CA GLU A 80 6.76 11.96 7.84
C GLU A 80 7.46 10.78 7.14
N GLU A 81 7.14 10.54 5.87
CA GLU A 81 7.66 9.41 5.07
C GLU A 81 9.19 9.29 5.14
N ASN A 82 9.93 10.41 5.12
CA ASN A 82 11.39 10.42 5.19
C ASN A 82 11.90 9.90 6.55
N ALA A 83 11.29 10.35 7.65
CA ALA A 83 11.67 9.94 9.00
C ALA A 83 11.39 8.46 9.23
N LEU A 84 10.24 7.97 8.75
CA LEU A 84 9.87 6.55 8.79
C LEU A 84 10.86 5.68 8.01
N ARG A 85 11.28 6.15 6.83
CA ARG A 85 12.25 5.45 5.99
C ARG A 85 13.62 5.40 6.64
N ASP A 86 14.09 6.53 7.15
CA ASP A 86 15.42 6.65 7.74
C ASP A 86 15.50 5.86 9.06
N ALA A 87 14.42 5.80 9.83
CA ALA A 87 14.32 4.96 11.03
C ALA A 87 14.57 3.48 10.74
N VAL A 88 14.16 2.94 9.58
CA VAL A 88 14.43 1.55 9.21
C VAL A 88 15.77 1.39 8.49
N LEU A 89 16.14 2.33 7.59
CA LEU A 89 17.36 2.21 6.79
C LEU A 89 18.64 2.47 7.57
N LEU A 90 18.60 3.35 8.58
CA LEU A 90 19.76 3.67 9.41
C LEU A 90 19.90 2.75 10.63
N THR A 91 18.93 1.86 10.85
CA THR A 91 18.97 0.91 11.95
C THR A 91 19.80 -0.31 11.56
N PRO A 92 20.77 -0.74 12.40
CA PRO A 92 21.54 -1.95 12.15
C PRO A 92 20.63 -3.18 12.15
N ALA A 93 21.02 -4.27 11.48
CA ALA A 93 20.16 -5.44 11.29
C ALA A 93 19.56 -6.05 12.58
N ASN A 94 20.25 -5.88 13.71
CA ASN A 94 19.82 -6.36 15.03
C ASN A 94 19.44 -5.21 16.00
N GLY A 95 19.29 -3.99 15.49
CA GLY A 95 18.90 -2.82 16.27
C GLY A 95 17.39 -2.64 16.34
N ASP A 96 16.93 -1.92 17.36
CA ASP A 96 15.53 -1.49 17.44
C ASP A 96 15.35 -0.22 16.59
N PRO A 97 14.50 -0.24 15.53
CA PRO A 97 14.27 0.92 14.68
C PRO A 97 13.35 1.97 15.33
N GLY A 98 13.02 1.78 16.61
CA GLY A 98 12.17 2.66 17.38
C GLY A 98 10.70 2.59 16.96
N PRO A 99 9.84 3.41 17.59
CA PRO A 99 8.41 3.36 17.33
C PRO A 99 8.01 3.74 15.90
N ALA A 100 8.70 4.72 15.30
CA ALA A 100 8.49 5.13 13.91
C ALA A 100 8.85 3.98 12.93
N GLY A 101 9.99 3.34 13.15
CA GLY A 101 10.41 2.22 12.31
C GLY A 101 9.55 0.98 12.49
N LYS A 102 9.13 0.65 13.72
CA LYS A 102 8.19 -0.45 13.99
C LYS A 102 6.84 -0.23 13.31
N LEU A 103 6.34 1.01 13.28
CA LEU A 103 5.12 1.36 12.55
C LEU A 103 5.27 1.09 11.05
N PHE A 104 6.38 1.50 10.44
CA PHE A 104 6.63 1.21 9.02
C PHE A 104 6.82 -0.30 8.75
N LEU A 105 7.48 -1.04 9.65
CA LEU A 105 7.59 -2.49 9.54
C LEU A 105 6.22 -3.17 9.62
N ALA A 106 5.32 -2.72 10.51
CA ALA A 106 3.97 -3.24 10.63
C ALA A 106 3.17 -3.06 9.34
N THR A 107 3.17 -1.85 8.76
CA THR A 107 2.44 -1.60 7.50
C THR A 107 3.07 -2.33 6.32
N ARG A 108 4.39 -2.50 6.30
CA ARG A 108 5.09 -3.28 5.27
C ARG A 108 4.76 -4.76 5.36
N MET A 109 4.63 -5.29 6.57
CA MET A 109 4.23 -6.68 6.81
C MET A 109 2.79 -6.94 6.35
N LEU A 110 1.87 -6.01 6.64
CA LEU A 110 0.50 -6.01 6.10
C LEU A 110 0.50 -5.91 4.57
N ALA A 111 1.27 -4.96 4.02
CA ALA A 111 1.30 -4.69 2.59
C ALA A 111 1.87 -5.84 1.77
N ARG A 112 2.67 -6.76 2.33
CA ARG A 112 3.25 -7.92 1.63
C ARG A 112 2.41 -9.19 1.72
N ARG A 113 1.35 -9.19 2.54
CA ARG A 113 0.51 -10.38 2.74
C ARG A 113 -0.49 -10.56 1.60
N THR A 114 -0.75 -11.81 1.23
CA THR A 114 -1.76 -12.21 0.24
C THR A 114 -2.72 -13.29 0.76
N ALA A 115 -2.48 -13.84 1.95
CA ALA A 115 -3.26 -14.93 2.54
C ALA A 115 -3.81 -14.57 3.93
N MET A 116 -4.84 -15.31 4.38
CA MET A 116 -5.46 -15.18 5.70
C MET A 116 -4.38 -15.09 6.81
N PRO A 117 -4.44 -14.10 7.72
CA PRO A 117 -3.46 -13.97 8.80
C PRO A 117 -3.67 -15.06 9.84
N GLY A 118 -2.60 -15.76 10.20
CA GLY A 118 -2.59 -16.68 11.34
C GLY A 118 -2.32 -15.95 12.65
N THR A 119 -2.55 -16.59 13.79
CA THR A 119 -2.34 -16.00 15.13
C THR A 119 -0.93 -15.47 15.36
N ALA A 120 0.10 -16.16 14.85
CA ALA A 120 1.49 -15.71 14.93
C ALA A 120 1.73 -14.37 14.24
N PHE A 121 1.11 -14.16 13.07
CA PHE A 121 1.21 -12.91 12.32
C PHE A 121 0.54 -11.74 13.06
N VAL A 122 -0.64 -12.00 13.63
CA VAL A 122 -1.36 -10.97 14.40
C VAL A 122 -0.57 -10.61 15.66
N ARG A 123 0.09 -11.58 16.29
CA ARG A 123 0.97 -11.35 17.43
C ARG A 123 2.16 -10.46 17.08
N GLU A 124 2.86 -10.78 16.00
CA GLU A 124 4.00 -9.97 15.52
C GLU A 124 3.55 -8.54 15.14
N LEU A 125 2.37 -8.38 14.54
CA LEU A 125 1.79 -7.03 14.33
C LEU A 125 1.49 -6.30 15.63
N ALA A 126 0.92 -6.99 16.62
CA ALA A 126 0.62 -6.39 17.92
C ALA A 126 1.89 -5.94 18.63
N GLU A 127 2.97 -6.74 18.57
CA GLU A 127 4.28 -6.38 19.09
C GLU A 127 4.83 -5.12 18.41
N LEU A 128 4.78 -5.05 17.07
CA LEU A 128 5.24 -3.88 16.31
C LEU A 128 4.41 -2.62 16.62
N LEU A 129 3.10 -2.77 16.77
CA LEU A 129 2.19 -1.67 17.10
C LEU A 129 2.12 -1.36 18.60
N SER A 130 2.88 -2.08 19.43
CA SER A 130 2.83 -1.98 20.91
C SER A 130 1.42 -2.16 21.48
N ILE A 131 0.61 -2.99 20.83
CA ILE A 131 -0.74 -3.36 21.28
C ILE A 131 -0.61 -4.49 22.30
N ARG A 132 -1.21 -4.31 23.48
CA ARG A 132 -1.22 -5.35 24.52
C ARG A 132 -1.97 -6.59 24.02
N TRP A 133 -1.31 -7.75 24.08
CA TRP A 133 -1.90 -9.03 23.75
C TRP A 133 -2.52 -9.67 24.99
N ASP A 134 -3.83 -9.46 25.22
CA ASP A 134 -4.54 -10.11 26.32
C ASP A 134 -4.99 -11.53 25.91
N MET A 135 -4.33 -12.55 26.47
CA MET A 135 -4.70 -13.96 26.29
C MET A 135 -6.00 -14.34 27.02
N GLU A 136 -6.48 -13.50 27.93
CA GLU A 136 -7.73 -13.70 28.68
C GLU A 136 -8.97 -13.73 27.77
N LEU A 137 -8.97 -12.97 26.68
CA LEU A 137 -10.08 -12.94 25.71
C LEU A 137 -10.19 -14.21 24.86
N LEU A 138 -9.18 -15.09 24.92
CA LEU A 138 -9.13 -16.38 24.21
C LEU A 138 -9.33 -17.59 25.13
N SER A 139 -9.60 -17.37 26.42
CA SER A 139 -9.98 -18.46 27.33
C SER A 139 -11.43 -18.89 27.04
N PRO A 140 -11.69 -20.16 26.69
CA PRO A 140 -13.05 -20.67 26.50
C PRO A 140 -13.86 -20.79 27.80
N TYR A 141 -13.26 -20.48 28.96
CA TYR A 141 -13.95 -20.41 30.25
C TYR A 141 -13.53 -19.15 31.02
N PRO A 142 -14.47 -18.25 31.35
CA PRO A 142 -14.24 -17.20 32.35
C PRO A 142 -14.32 -17.81 33.76
N ASN A 143 -13.49 -17.30 34.68
CA ASN A 143 -13.62 -17.55 36.12
C ASN A 143 -14.85 -16.83 36.70
#